data_AF-A0A2S4L4W5-F1
#
_entry.id   AF-A0A2S4L4W5-F1
#
_cell.length_a   1.000
_cell.length_b   1.000
_cell.length_c   1.000
_cell.angle_alpha   90.00
_cell.angle_beta   90.00
_cell.angle_gamma   90.00
#
_symmetry.space_group_name_H-M   'P 1'
#
loop_
_entity.id
_entity.type
_entity.pdbx_description
1 polymer ?
#
loop_
_entity_poly.entity_id
_entity_poly.type
_entity_poly.pdbx_seq_one_letter_code
_entity_poly.pdbx_strand_id
1 'polypeptide(L)'
;MTQRLEAALEAIDKTILVKHAQCIKGQRVTMSEPFSAGEYWICFEMIAEDGDLIIARVRLPRHPDVPSSLAEEEEAYAIQCELAAMKLVKKRLPAIPVPTVYAYEGHGSQLAADVGAIYMLMEGFYGNTLVDVAKDMCSLPLARSGTLTAIDQSPTQEHIITQWTRVQAELATLKFDKIGAIASVSDSGEAKIGKLPGVDDGDLPGNGPLSTASDFFMCIVNTAENIVANTSSPANRDSNGGSVSALALAAVVFRDIIKRTPLFDDVGVDGHFPLNHMDLGAKNILVDDDFNFVAIIDWEFAQTAPWQVNCYPKSFPQLGFSDEAILRDPTHPAYNAALREEAARRMYNKKFRDAERQLEDKERGLGASFAETLDSPASRIYACFNDIAHSADGEDDKLDLVRAMARLAFGLDEIETERLWPLDLSYLDSCIAAS
;
A
#
# COMPACT_ATOMS: atom_id res chain seq x y z
N MET A 1 -7.75 -1.04 21.25
CA MET A 1 -8.08 0.05 20.29
C MET A 1 -9.16 0.99 20.82
N THR A 2 -10.35 0.50 21.22
CA THR A 2 -11.47 1.35 21.69
C THR A 2 -11.11 2.30 22.85
N GLN A 3 -10.49 1.78 23.92
CA GLN A 3 -10.07 2.61 25.07
C GLN A 3 -9.04 3.69 24.69
N ARG A 4 -8.13 3.37 23.75
CA ARG A 4 -7.13 4.33 23.24
C ARG A 4 -7.80 5.46 22.45
N LEU A 5 -8.80 5.11 21.64
CA LEU A 5 -9.58 6.08 20.87
C LEU A 5 -10.43 6.97 21.78
N GLU A 6 -11.11 6.38 22.78
CA GLU A 6 -11.92 7.12 23.76
C GLU A 6 -11.05 8.12 24.55
N ALA A 7 -9.92 7.67 25.08
CA ALA A 7 -8.97 8.53 25.78
C ALA A 7 -8.43 9.67 24.89
N ALA A 8 -8.16 9.38 23.61
CA ALA A 8 -7.74 10.40 22.65
C ALA A 8 -8.85 11.44 22.41
N LEU A 9 -10.10 10.99 22.22
CA LEU A 9 -11.24 11.88 21.99
C LEU A 9 -11.53 12.81 23.18
N GLU A 10 -11.26 12.37 24.40
CA GLU A 10 -11.37 13.18 25.62
C GLU A 10 -10.23 14.20 25.75
N ALA A 11 -9.03 13.85 25.29
CA ALA A 11 -7.85 14.71 25.39
C ALA A 11 -7.78 15.80 24.31
N ILE A 12 -8.37 15.57 23.13
CA ILE A 12 -8.26 16.48 21.99
C ILE A 12 -9.17 17.71 22.14
N ASP A 13 -8.58 18.91 22.22
CA ASP A 13 -9.32 20.17 22.13
C ASP A 13 -9.71 20.49 20.68
N LYS A 14 -10.86 19.92 20.32
CA LYS A 14 -11.62 20.14 19.09
C LYS A 14 -11.89 21.62 18.76
N THR A 15 -12.00 22.50 19.75
CA THR A 15 -12.32 23.92 19.51
C THR A 15 -11.15 24.67 18.87
N ILE A 16 -9.92 24.22 19.14
CA ILE A 16 -8.70 24.83 18.61
C ILE A 16 -8.50 24.43 17.15
N LEU A 17 -8.81 23.18 16.79
CA LEU A 17 -8.83 22.72 15.40
C LEU A 17 -9.76 23.58 14.54
N VAL A 18 -10.98 23.83 15.02
CA VAL A 18 -11.96 24.67 14.33
C VAL A 18 -11.45 26.11 14.21
N LYS A 19 -10.92 26.71 15.28
CA LYS A 19 -10.36 28.07 15.24
C LYS A 19 -9.20 28.18 14.25
N HIS A 20 -8.32 27.19 14.20
CA HIS A 20 -7.20 27.19 13.26
C HIS A 20 -7.71 27.09 11.82
N ALA A 21 -8.66 26.19 11.54
CA ALA A 21 -9.31 26.10 10.23
C ALA A 21 -10.02 27.40 9.82
N GLN A 22 -10.70 28.07 10.76
CA GLN A 22 -11.32 29.39 10.53
C GLN A 22 -10.28 30.45 10.16
N CYS A 23 -9.14 30.48 10.86
CA CYS A 23 -8.05 31.42 10.54
C CYS A 23 -7.48 31.20 9.14
N ILE A 24 -7.30 29.94 8.73
CA ILE A 24 -6.80 29.59 7.40
C ILE A 24 -7.79 29.97 6.31
N LYS A 25 -9.07 29.61 6.50
CA LYS A 25 -10.11 29.83 5.48
C LYS A 25 -10.63 31.27 5.46
N GLY A 26 -10.42 32.05 6.52
CA GLY A 26 -10.91 33.42 6.64
C GLY A 26 -12.43 33.52 6.79
N GLN A 27 -13.10 32.42 7.14
CA GLN A 27 -14.55 32.32 7.27
C GLN A 27 -14.93 31.37 8.40
N ARG A 28 -16.21 31.32 8.76
CA ARG A 28 -16.66 30.38 9.79
C ARG A 28 -16.54 28.95 9.27
N VAL A 29 -16.13 28.07 10.17
CA VAL A 29 -16.03 26.63 9.96
C VAL A 29 -16.77 25.95 11.11
N THR A 30 -17.52 24.92 10.80
CA THR A 30 -18.23 24.08 11.78
C THR A 30 -17.76 22.64 11.63
N MET A 31 -17.51 21.97 12.75
CA MET A 31 -17.15 20.55 12.74
C MET A 31 -18.41 19.69 12.69
N SER A 32 -18.36 18.68 11.85
CA SER A 32 -19.39 17.64 11.74
C SER A 32 -19.38 16.74 12.97
N GLU A 33 -20.52 16.13 13.30
CA GLU A 33 -20.60 15.17 14.40
C GLU A 33 -19.84 13.86 14.10
N PRO A 34 -19.95 13.26 12.88
CA PRO A 34 -19.21 12.06 12.56
C PRO A 34 -17.70 12.31 12.46
N PHE A 35 -16.93 11.28 12.80
CA PHE A 35 -15.50 11.22 12.59
C PHE A 35 -15.13 9.80 12.13
N SER A 36 -13.98 9.67 11.46
CA SER A 36 -13.39 8.37 11.16
C SER A 36 -12.10 8.21 11.94
N ALA A 37 -11.72 6.97 12.25
CA ALA A 37 -10.48 6.67 12.94
C ALA A 37 -9.86 5.40 12.34
N GLY A 38 -8.58 5.51 11.98
CA GLY A 38 -7.75 4.38 11.56
C GLY A 38 -6.87 3.89 12.69
N GLU A 39 -5.81 3.16 12.34
CA GLU A 39 -4.81 2.70 13.31
C GLU A 39 -4.02 3.86 13.91
N TYR A 40 -3.78 4.89 13.10
CA TYR A 40 -2.81 5.94 13.38
C TYR A 40 -3.42 7.34 13.55
N TRP A 41 -4.59 7.57 12.96
CA TRP A 41 -5.16 8.89 12.81
C TRP A 41 -6.66 8.90 13.13
N ILE A 42 -7.13 10.00 13.69
CA ILE A 42 -8.55 10.37 13.74
C ILE A 42 -8.76 11.50 12.73
N CYS A 43 -9.77 11.38 11.88
CA CYS A 43 -10.15 12.41 10.94
C CYS A 43 -11.46 13.06 11.41
N PHE A 44 -11.39 14.34 11.73
CA PHE A 44 -12.58 15.17 11.97
C PHE A 44 -12.93 15.95 10.72
N GLU A 45 -14.17 15.82 10.27
CA GLU A 45 -14.70 16.59 9.17
C GLU A 45 -15.16 17.97 9.65
N MET A 46 -14.84 18.99 8.88
CA MET A 46 -15.28 20.36 9.11
C MET A 46 -15.76 20.98 7.79
N ILE A 47 -16.79 21.80 7.88
CA ILE A 47 -17.46 22.44 6.74
C ILE A 47 -17.34 23.96 6.91
N ALA A 48 -16.83 24.63 5.89
CA ALA A 48 -16.78 26.09 5.84
C ALA A 48 -18.10 26.69 5.29
N GLU A 49 -18.30 28.01 5.46
CA GLU A 49 -19.52 28.70 5.02
C GLU A 49 -19.79 28.62 3.50
N ASP A 50 -18.74 28.50 2.68
CA ASP A 50 -18.83 28.31 1.23
C ASP A 50 -19.13 26.85 0.82
N GLY A 51 -19.17 25.94 1.79
CA GLY A 51 -19.33 24.50 1.55
C GLY A 51 -18.01 23.76 1.36
N ASP A 52 -16.84 24.41 1.47
CA ASP A 52 -15.58 23.68 1.39
C ASP A 52 -15.42 22.71 2.57
N LEU A 53 -14.96 21.49 2.26
CA LEU A 53 -14.63 20.49 3.26
C LEU A 53 -13.16 20.64 3.70
N ILE A 54 -12.96 20.57 5.01
CA ILE A 54 -11.65 20.53 5.65
C ILE A 54 -11.61 19.30 6.55
N ILE A 55 -10.57 18.49 6.41
CA ILE A 55 -10.29 17.36 7.29
C ILE A 55 -9.18 17.77 8.26
N ALA A 56 -9.44 17.64 9.56
CA ALA A 56 -8.39 17.63 10.57
C ALA A 56 -7.98 16.18 10.83
N ARG A 57 -6.78 15.80 10.36
CA ARG A 57 -6.18 14.48 10.62
C ARG A 57 -5.28 14.60 11.85
N VAL A 58 -5.77 14.07 12.97
CA VAL A 58 -5.16 14.18 14.30
C VAL A 58 -4.54 12.85 14.70
N ARG A 59 -3.29 12.86 15.14
CA ARG A 59 -2.54 11.64 15.46
C ARG A 59 -3.11 10.98 16.73
N LEU A 60 -3.34 9.67 16.66
CA LEU A 60 -3.68 8.89 17.85
C LEU A 60 -2.47 8.77 18.79
N PRO A 61 -2.68 8.76 20.12
CA PRO A 61 -1.63 8.42 21.07
C PRO A 61 -1.00 7.07 20.70
N ARG A 62 0.30 6.93 20.94
CA ARG A 62 1.02 5.68 20.68
C ARG A 62 0.42 4.53 21.47
N HIS A 63 0.63 3.31 20.96
CA HIS A 63 0.35 2.13 21.77
C HIS A 63 1.27 2.14 23.00
N PRO A 64 0.77 1.82 24.21
CA PRO A 64 1.57 1.85 25.44
C PRO A 64 2.86 1.00 25.40
N ASP A 65 2.93 0.05 24.48
CA ASP A 65 4.02 -0.92 24.37
C ASP A 65 5.18 -0.47 23.46
N VAL A 66 5.15 0.76 22.92
CA VAL A 66 6.21 1.30 22.04
C VAL A 66 7.13 2.28 22.80
N PRO A 67 8.47 2.08 22.83
CA PRO A 67 9.43 2.98 23.50
C PRO A 67 9.40 4.43 22.99
N SER A 68 9.78 5.41 23.84
CA SER A 68 9.32 6.80 23.70
C SER A 68 10.14 7.75 22.81
N SER A 69 11.47 7.86 22.93
CA SER A 69 12.21 9.01 22.35
C SER A 69 12.69 8.85 20.91
N LEU A 70 13.22 7.67 20.53
CA LEU A 70 13.63 7.40 19.13
C LEU A 70 12.43 7.37 18.17
N ALA A 71 11.26 7.01 18.68
CA ALA A 71 10.02 6.94 17.92
C ALA A 71 9.43 8.32 17.56
N GLU A 72 9.78 9.42 18.26
CA GLU A 72 9.31 10.78 17.91
C GLU A 72 9.97 11.34 16.66
N GLU A 73 11.28 11.16 16.53
CA GLU A 73 12.02 11.61 15.34
C GLU A 73 11.61 10.81 14.11
N GLU A 74 11.42 9.49 14.26
CA GLU A 74 10.95 8.62 13.16
C GLU A 74 9.52 8.93 12.74
N GLU A 75 8.62 9.18 13.70
CA GLU A 75 7.24 9.60 13.41
C GLU A 75 7.21 10.96 12.70
N ALA A 76 7.98 11.93 13.20
CA ALA A 76 8.09 13.24 12.55
C ALA A 76 8.64 13.10 11.13
N TYR A 77 9.63 12.23 10.93
CA TYR A 77 10.21 11.95 9.62
C TYR A 77 9.20 11.29 8.67
N ALA A 78 8.41 10.32 9.14
CA ALA A 78 7.37 9.66 8.34
C ALA A 78 6.30 10.67 7.87
N ILE A 79 5.81 11.50 8.79
CA ILE A 79 4.82 12.55 8.47
C ILE A 79 5.41 13.58 7.50
N GLN A 80 6.67 13.99 7.71
CA GLN A 80 7.35 14.88 6.78
C GLN A 80 7.42 14.27 5.37
N CYS A 81 7.70 12.97 5.26
CA CYS A 81 7.73 12.27 3.97
C CYS A 81 6.37 12.26 3.29
N GLU A 82 5.30 11.99 4.04
CA GLU A 82 3.91 12.05 3.54
C GLU A 82 3.59 13.44 2.97
N LEU A 83 3.86 14.50 3.74
CA LEU A 83 3.61 15.89 3.33
C LEU A 83 4.41 16.26 2.07
N ALA A 84 5.66 15.82 2.00
CA ALA A 84 6.54 16.06 0.86
C ALA A 84 6.10 15.29 -0.39
N ALA A 85 5.63 14.05 -0.24
CA ALA A 85 5.06 13.27 -1.35
C ALA A 85 3.80 13.96 -1.93
N MET A 86 2.86 14.37 -1.08
CA MET A 86 1.68 15.12 -1.53
C MET A 86 2.06 16.42 -2.24
N LYS A 87 3.02 17.19 -1.70
CA LYS A 87 3.54 18.42 -2.32
C LYS A 87 4.18 18.15 -3.69
N LEU A 88 4.94 17.07 -3.83
CA LEU A 88 5.59 16.68 -5.08
C LEU A 88 4.56 16.37 -6.16
N VAL A 89 3.62 15.46 -5.86
CA VAL A 89 2.62 14.99 -6.83
C VAL A 89 1.73 16.15 -7.25
N LYS A 90 1.23 16.94 -6.29
CA LYS A 90 0.39 18.11 -6.60
C LYS A 90 1.07 19.12 -7.52
N LYS A 91 2.38 19.31 -7.36
CA LYS A 91 3.16 20.26 -8.17
C LYS A 91 3.52 19.71 -9.55
N ARG A 92 3.86 18.43 -9.65
CA ARG A 92 4.41 17.83 -10.88
C ARG A 92 3.37 17.12 -11.73
N LEU A 93 2.27 16.68 -11.12
CA LEU A 93 1.21 15.89 -11.74
C LEU A 93 -0.17 16.48 -11.39
N PRO A 94 -0.51 17.69 -11.88
CA PRO A 94 -1.77 18.36 -11.54
C PRO A 94 -3.04 17.61 -12.01
N ALA A 95 -2.88 16.58 -12.85
CA ALA A 95 -3.98 15.70 -13.27
C ALA A 95 -4.35 14.64 -12.22
N ILE A 96 -3.49 14.39 -11.22
CA ILE A 96 -3.79 13.49 -10.12
C ILE A 96 -4.40 14.33 -8.98
N PRO A 97 -5.64 14.03 -8.56
CA PRO A 97 -6.28 14.78 -7.50
C PRO A 97 -5.68 14.39 -6.16
N VAL A 98 -4.90 15.31 -5.57
CA VAL A 98 -4.25 15.13 -4.27
C VAL A 98 -4.74 16.22 -3.31
N PRO A 99 -5.12 15.86 -2.07
CA PRO A 99 -5.54 16.83 -1.06
C PRO A 99 -4.53 17.96 -0.88
N THR A 100 -5.01 19.20 -0.83
CA THR A 100 -4.20 20.33 -0.34
C THR A 100 -3.96 20.18 1.15
N VAL A 101 -2.71 20.17 1.59
CA VAL A 101 -2.41 20.38 3.01
C VAL A 101 -2.37 21.88 3.27
N TYR A 102 -3.25 22.35 4.13
CA TYR A 102 -3.33 23.76 4.51
C TYR A 102 -2.34 24.10 5.64
N ALA A 103 -2.23 23.22 6.63
CA ALA A 103 -1.31 23.39 7.75
C ALA A 103 -0.91 22.04 8.34
N TYR A 104 0.26 21.99 8.95
CA TYR A 104 0.73 20.87 9.76
C TYR A 104 1.33 21.42 11.06
N GLU A 105 0.84 20.94 12.19
CA GLU A 105 1.30 21.29 13.53
C GLU A 105 1.91 20.04 14.18
N GLY A 106 3.24 19.94 14.10
CA GLY A 106 4.01 18.81 14.62
C GLY A 106 4.56 19.02 16.03
N HIS A 107 5.50 18.15 16.41
CA HIS A 107 6.21 18.23 17.69
C HIS A 107 6.85 19.62 17.90
N GLY A 108 6.62 20.22 19.07
CA GLY A 108 7.09 21.56 19.41
C GLY A 108 6.18 22.72 18.97
N SER A 109 5.08 22.46 18.25
CA SER A 109 4.06 23.48 17.99
C SER A 109 3.23 23.78 19.23
N GLN A 110 3.04 25.08 19.52
CA GLN A 110 2.12 25.51 20.57
C GLN A 110 0.68 25.11 20.25
N LEU A 111 0.26 25.17 18.98
CA LEU A 111 -1.08 24.76 18.57
C LEU A 111 -1.29 23.25 18.75
N ALA A 112 -0.28 22.42 18.45
CA ALA A 112 -0.34 20.99 18.72
C ALA A 112 -0.42 20.70 20.23
N ALA A 113 0.35 21.42 21.05
CA ALA A 113 0.31 21.30 22.50
C ALA A 113 -1.06 21.70 23.07
N ASP A 114 -1.65 22.78 22.56
CA ASP A 114 -2.97 23.25 23.01
C ASP A 114 -4.10 22.31 22.57
N VAL A 115 -4.00 21.72 21.37
CA VAL A 115 -4.94 20.68 20.89
C VAL A 115 -4.78 19.38 21.68
N GLY A 116 -3.59 19.11 22.23
CA GLY A 116 -3.26 17.85 22.91
C GLY A 116 -2.78 16.74 21.96
N ALA A 117 -2.55 17.05 20.69
CA ALA A 117 -2.04 16.11 19.68
C ALA A 117 -1.45 16.86 18.47
N ILE A 118 -0.51 16.21 17.78
CA ILE A 118 -0.06 16.67 16.46
C ILE A 118 -1.18 16.45 15.42
N TYR A 119 -1.26 17.34 14.45
CA TYR A 119 -2.32 17.27 13.45
C TYR A 119 -1.94 17.97 12.15
N MET A 120 -2.68 17.65 11.09
CA MET A 120 -2.70 18.42 9.86
C MET A 120 -4.13 18.83 9.50
N LEU A 121 -4.26 20.01 8.90
CA LEU A 121 -5.50 20.47 8.28
C LEU A 121 -5.34 20.36 6.77
N MET A 122 -6.26 19.65 6.13
CA MET A 122 -6.18 19.36 4.70
C MET A 122 -7.55 19.46 4.02
N GLU A 123 -7.53 19.56 2.70
CA GLU A 123 -8.71 19.55 1.84
C GLU A 123 -9.50 18.26 2.01
N GLY A 124 -10.81 18.40 2.24
CA GLY A 124 -11.76 17.31 2.17
C GLY A 124 -12.49 17.30 0.83
N PHE A 125 -13.12 16.17 0.50
CA PHE A 125 -13.77 15.96 -0.79
C PHE A 125 -15.17 15.40 -0.57
N TYR A 126 -16.13 15.89 -1.36
CA TYR A 126 -17.44 15.26 -1.45
C TYR A 126 -17.34 14.02 -2.32
N GLY A 127 -17.43 12.86 -1.69
CA GLY A 127 -17.31 11.55 -2.33
C GLY A 127 -17.24 10.45 -1.29
N ASN A 128 -17.30 9.21 -1.76
CA ASN A 128 -17.12 8.03 -0.93
C ASN A 128 -15.86 7.28 -1.36
N THR A 129 -15.31 6.45 -0.48
CA THR A 129 -14.22 5.56 -0.90
C THR A 129 -14.75 4.57 -1.94
N LEU A 130 -13.92 4.19 -2.90
CA LEU A 130 -14.29 3.25 -3.95
C LEU A 130 -14.71 1.90 -3.35
N VAL A 131 -14.09 1.47 -2.25
CA VAL A 131 -14.48 0.24 -1.55
C VAL A 131 -15.89 0.31 -0.93
N ASP A 132 -16.32 1.49 -0.46
CA ASP A 132 -17.65 1.65 0.15
C ASP A 132 -18.77 1.58 -0.90
N VAL A 133 -18.54 2.15 -2.08
CA VAL A 133 -19.53 2.20 -3.17
C VAL A 133 -19.43 1.01 -4.14
N ALA A 134 -18.28 0.34 -4.21
CA ALA A 134 -18.01 -0.80 -5.10
C ALA A 134 -17.34 -1.95 -4.33
N LYS A 135 -18.02 -2.47 -3.30
CA LYS A 135 -17.54 -3.57 -2.43
C LYS A 135 -17.07 -4.80 -3.20
N ASP A 136 -17.80 -5.18 -4.25
CA ASP A 136 -17.38 -6.21 -5.20
C ASP A 136 -17.19 -5.58 -6.58
N MET A 137 -15.94 -5.21 -6.87
CA MET A 137 -15.55 -4.59 -8.14
C MET A 137 -15.66 -5.53 -9.33
N CYS A 138 -15.58 -6.84 -9.08
CA CYS A 138 -15.67 -7.88 -10.11
C CYS A 138 -17.11 -8.17 -10.53
N SER A 139 -18.09 -7.84 -9.67
CA SER A 139 -19.52 -8.09 -9.92
C SER A 139 -20.32 -6.82 -10.18
N LEU A 140 -19.68 -5.71 -10.58
CA LEU A 140 -20.37 -4.47 -10.94
C LEU A 140 -21.36 -4.70 -12.11
N PRO A 141 -22.54 -4.04 -12.10
CA PRO A 141 -23.60 -4.32 -13.06
C PRO A 141 -23.13 -4.18 -14.52
N LEU A 142 -23.49 -5.16 -15.34
CA LEU A 142 -23.33 -5.11 -16.78
C LEU A 142 -24.43 -4.24 -17.39
N ALA A 143 -24.12 -3.51 -18.45
CA ALA A 143 -25.08 -2.62 -19.12
C ALA A 143 -26.26 -3.38 -19.79
N ARG A 144 -26.27 -4.72 -19.82
CA ARG A 144 -27.37 -5.53 -20.38
C ARG A 144 -27.66 -6.78 -19.55
N SER A 145 -28.92 -6.92 -19.16
CA SER A 145 -29.52 -8.13 -18.60
C SER A 145 -29.72 -9.18 -19.71
N GLY A 146 -28.67 -9.94 -19.99
CA GLY A 146 -28.65 -11.01 -20.99
C GLY A 146 -27.63 -12.08 -20.59
N THR A 147 -27.74 -13.26 -21.20
CA THR A 147 -26.90 -14.44 -20.91
C THR A 147 -25.42 -14.07 -20.87
N LEU A 148 -24.80 -14.23 -19.70
CA LEU A 148 -23.39 -13.94 -19.43
C LEU A 148 -22.51 -14.59 -20.50
N THR A 149 -21.79 -13.77 -21.27
CA THR A 149 -20.59 -14.22 -21.99
C THR A 149 -19.36 -13.58 -21.34
N ALA A 150 -18.21 -14.27 -21.37
CA ALA A 150 -16.95 -13.83 -20.74
C ALA A 150 -16.37 -12.50 -21.30
N ILE A 151 -17.09 -11.81 -22.17
CA ILE A 151 -16.67 -10.61 -22.92
C ILE A 151 -17.54 -9.40 -22.57
N ASP A 152 -18.65 -9.58 -21.85
CA ASP A 152 -19.50 -8.47 -21.46
C ASP A 152 -18.78 -7.66 -20.36
N GLN A 153 -18.26 -6.49 -20.76
CA GLN A 153 -17.51 -5.58 -19.87
C GLN A 153 -18.49 -4.60 -19.22
N SER A 154 -18.41 -4.44 -17.90
CA SER A 154 -19.15 -3.38 -17.21
C SER A 154 -18.52 -2.04 -17.59
N PRO A 155 -19.27 -1.09 -18.19
CA PRO A 155 -18.71 0.23 -18.52
C PRO A 155 -18.22 0.97 -17.28
N THR A 156 -18.86 0.76 -16.13
CA THR A 156 -18.44 1.32 -14.84
C THR A 156 -17.10 0.72 -14.38
N GLN A 157 -16.95 -0.60 -14.45
CA GLN A 157 -15.68 -1.26 -14.14
C GLN A 157 -14.56 -0.77 -15.06
N GLU A 158 -14.84 -0.65 -16.37
CA GLU A 158 -13.89 -0.13 -17.34
C GLU A 158 -13.49 1.32 -17.05
N HIS A 159 -14.45 2.18 -16.68
CA HIS A 159 -14.22 3.58 -16.30
C HIS A 159 -13.32 3.71 -15.06
N ILE A 160 -13.63 2.94 -14.01
CA ILE A 160 -12.84 2.89 -12.77
C ILE A 160 -11.41 2.42 -13.07
N ILE A 161 -11.27 1.27 -13.73
CA ILE A 161 -9.96 0.68 -14.03
C ILE A 161 -9.14 1.61 -14.92
N THR A 162 -9.76 2.28 -15.90
CA THR A 162 -9.06 3.24 -16.78
C THR A 162 -8.46 4.41 -15.99
N GLN A 163 -9.20 4.96 -15.02
CA GLN A 163 -8.68 6.04 -14.17
C GLN A 163 -7.58 5.54 -13.24
N TRP A 164 -7.75 4.35 -12.67
CA TRP A 164 -6.78 3.75 -11.74
C TRP A 164 -5.43 3.48 -12.39
N THR A 165 -5.41 2.79 -13.54
CA THR A 165 -4.16 2.52 -14.26
C THR A 165 -3.51 3.81 -14.75
N ARG A 166 -4.31 4.81 -15.13
CA ARG A 166 -3.79 6.14 -15.51
C ARG A 166 -3.10 6.82 -14.34
N VAL A 167 -3.67 6.80 -13.13
CA VAL A 167 -3.02 7.39 -11.94
C VAL A 167 -1.67 6.71 -11.68
N GLN A 168 -1.62 5.39 -11.69
CA GLN A 168 -0.37 4.65 -11.46
C GLN A 168 0.68 4.92 -12.54
N ALA A 169 0.27 4.94 -13.81
CA ALA A 169 1.15 5.25 -14.92
C ALA A 169 1.69 6.70 -14.83
N GLU A 170 0.84 7.67 -14.49
CA GLU A 170 1.25 9.07 -14.31
C GLU A 170 2.23 9.23 -13.14
N LEU A 171 2.02 8.54 -12.01
CA LEU A 171 2.97 8.52 -10.88
C LEU A 171 4.34 7.99 -11.30
N ALA A 172 4.36 6.89 -12.08
CA ALA A 172 5.60 6.29 -12.57
C ALA A 172 6.39 7.17 -13.55
N THR A 173 5.81 8.28 -14.03
CA THR A 173 6.58 9.28 -14.81
C THR A 173 7.54 10.10 -13.94
N LEU A 174 7.36 10.11 -12.61
CA LEU A 174 8.30 10.70 -11.67
C LEU A 174 9.33 9.62 -11.30
N LYS A 175 10.57 9.78 -11.77
CA LYS A 175 11.64 8.79 -11.62
C LYS A 175 12.84 9.38 -10.90
N PHE A 176 13.53 8.56 -10.11
CA PHE A 176 14.67 8.97 -9.30
C PHE A 176 15.75 7.90 -9.21
N ASP A 177 17.01 8.31 -9.04
CA ASP A 177 18.20 7.43 -9.06
C ASP A 177 18.32 6.51 -7.83
N LYS A 178 17.44 6.67 -6.85
CA LYS A 178 17.42 5.92 -5.59
C LYS A 178 16.00 5.52 -5.23
N ILE A 179 15.91 4.47 -4.44
CA ILE A 179 14.71 3.96 -3.79
C ILE A 179 14.64 4.52 -2.37
N GLY A 180 13.48 5.03 -1.97
CA GLY A 180 13.30 5.67 -0.68
C GLY A 180 12.13 6.65 -0.65
N ALA A 181 11.79 7.13 0.54
CA ALA A 181 10.72 8.09 0.73
C ALA A 181 11.10 9.50 0.25
N ILE A 182 10.08 10.30 -0.07
CA ILE A 182 10.27 11.69 -0.47
C ILE A 182 10.55 12.53 0.78
N ALA A 183 11.81 12.73 1.14
CA ALA A 183 12.18 13.39 2.40
C ALA A 183 11.89 14.91 2.41
N SER A 184 12.01 15.56 1.26
CA SER A 184 11.67 16.98 1.11
C SER A 184 11.46 17.36 -0.36
N VAL A 185 10.75 18.48 -0.58
CA VAL A 185 10.56 19.08 -1.91
C VAL A 185 10.88 20.56 -1.84
N SER A 186 11.86 20.98 -2.64
CA SER A 186 12.28 22.38 -2.74
C SER A 186 11.21 23.27 -3.38
N ASP A 187 11.39 24.59 -3.29
CA ASP A 187 10.50 25.55 -3.94
C ASP A 187 10.59 25.51 -5.47
N SER A 188 11.67 24.98 -6.04
CA SER A 188 11.76 24.67 -7.48
C SER A 188 11.03 23.38 -7.85
N GLY A 189 10.66 22.55 -6.87
CA GLY A 189 9.93 21.28 -7.08
C GLY A 189 10.85 20.07 -7.25
N GLU A 190 12.12 20.21 -6.85
CA GLU A 190 13.09 19.13 -6.80
C GLU A 190 12.89 18.34 -5.50
N ALA A 191 12.77 17.02 -5.62
CA ALA A 191 12.58 16.14 -4.48
C ALA A 191 13.91 15.51 -4.04
N LYS A 192 14.12 15.43 -2.73
CA LYS A 192 15.21 14.69 -2.12
C LYS A 192 14.71 13.33 -1.65
N ILE A 193 15.32 12.26 -2.15
CA ILE A 193 15.02 10.89 -1.70
C ILE A 193 15.80 10.59 -0.42
N GLY A 194 15.10 10.10 0.61
CA GLY A 194 15.66 9.76 1.92
C GLY A 194 15.51 8.27 2.25
N LYS A 195 15.65 7.95 3.54
CA LYS A 195 15.46 6.59 4.05
C LYS A 195 13.99 6.19 4.03
N LEU A 196 13.71 4.89 4.03
CA LEU A 196 12.38 4.33 4.22
C LEU A 196 11.95 4.53 5.69
N PRO A 197 10.77 5.11 5.96
CA PRO A 197 10.23 5.21 7.31
C PRO A 197 9.86 3.82 7.89
N GLY A 198 9.97 3.66 9.21
CA GLY A 198 9.45 2.49 9.93
C GLY A 198 10.28 1.19 9.84
N VAL A 199 11.46 1.23 9.21
CA VAL A 199 12.42 0.12 9.28
C VAL A 199 13.39 0.40 10.43
N ASP A 200 13.43 -0.49 11.42
CA ASP A 200 14.21 -0.35 12.66
C ASP A 200 15.72 -0.16 12.38
N ASP A 201 16.33 0.84 13.01
CA ASP A 201 17.74 1.27 12.88
C ASP A 201 18.70 0.41 13.75
N GLY A 202 18.39 -0.86 13.99
CA GLY A 202 19.23 -1.74 14.79
C GLY A 202 20.58 -2.04 14.13
N ASP A 203 21.60 -1.19 14.32
CA ASP A 203 23.02 -1.26 13.90
C ASP A 203 23.34 -1.76 12.46
N LEU A 204 22.32 -2.04 11.64
CA LEU A 204 22.41 -2.52 10.28
C LEU A 204 22.14 -1.34 9.33
N PRO A 205 23.13 -0.95 8.51
CA PRO A 205 22.94 0.10 7.51
C PRO A 205 22.01 -0.42 6.40
N GLY A 206 20.69 -0.23 6.54
CA GLY A 206 19.71 -0.90 5.67
C GLY A 206 18.52 -0.08 5.17
N ASN A 207 18.33 1.16 5.66
CA ASN A 207 17.06 1.88 5.46
C ASN A 207 17.07 2.80 4.24
N GLY A 208 18.17 2.86 3.49
CA GLY A 208 18.29 3.67 2.29
C GLY A 208 18.74 5.12 2.52
N PRO A 209 18.70 5.96 1.48
CA PRO A 209 18.20 5.66 0.13
C PRO A 209 18.96 4.51 -0.55
N LEU A 210 18.23 3.55 -1.11
CA LEU A 210 18.76 2.31 -1.69
C LEU A 210 19.04 2.48 -3.18
N SER A 211 19.93 1.66 -3.73
CA SER A 211 20.38 1.79 -5.14
C SER A 211 19.91 0.66 -6.05
N THR A 212 19.43 -0.46 -5.48
CA THR A 212 19.06 -1.65 -6.23
C THR A 212 17.75 -2.24 -5.70
N ALA A 213 17.04 -2.97 -6.56
CA ALA A 213 15.85 -3.71 -6.15
C ALA A 213 16.17 -4.78 -5.10
N SER A 214 17.28 -5.51 -5.26
CA SER A 214 17.74 -6.49 -4.27
C SER A 214 17.90 -5.88 -2.88
N ASP A 215 18.55 -4.71 -2.75
CA ASP A 215 18.70 -4.04 -1.44
C ASP A 215 17.34 -3.69 -0.82
N PHE A 216 16.38 -3.25 -1.66
CA PHE A 216 15.02 -2.94 -1.22
C PHE A 216 14.27 -4.18 -0.72
N PHE A 217 14.27 -5.27 -1.47
CA PHE A 217 13.57 -6.48 -1.04
C PHE A 217 14.27 -7.14 0.16
N MET A 218 15.60 -7.03 0.28
CA MET A 218 16.32 -7.45 1.48
C MET A 218 15.93 -6.62 2.72
N CYS A 219 15.68 -5.32 2.55
CA CYS A 219 15.15 -4.46 3.62
C CYS A 219 13.80 -4.99 4.13
N ILE A 220 12.87 -5.28 3.21
CA ILE A 220 11.55 -5.86 3.54
C ILE A 220 11.67 -7.20 4.28
N VAL A 221 12.56 -8.08 3.82
CA VAL A 221 12.81 -9.38 4.47
C VAL A 221 13.37 -9.18 5.89
N ASN A 222 14.35 -8.29 6.07
CA ASN A 222 14.91 -8.00 7.39
C ASN A 222 13.83 -7.44 8.35
N THR A 223 12.94 -6.58 7.87
CA THR A 223 11.80 -6.08 8.67
C THR A 223 10.90 -7.22 9.13
N ALA A 224 10.54 -8.15 8.25
CA ALA A 224 9.72 -9.29 8.59
C ALA A 224 10.41 -10.21 9.63
N GLU A 225 11.71 -10.46 9.49
CA GLU A 225 12.49 -11.22 10.47
C GLU A 225 12.52 -10.54 11.84
N ASN A 226 12.68 -9.21 11.88
CA ASN A 226 12.63 -8.44 13.14
C ASN A 226 11.25 -8.54 13.80
N ILE A 227 10.17 -8.47 13.02
CA ILE A 227 8.79 -8.66 13.53
C ILE A 227 8.64 -10.07 14.14
N VAL A 228 9.10 -11.10 13.43
CA VAL A 228 9.06 -12.50 13.91
C VAL A 228 9.87 -12.67 15.20
N ALA A 229 11.08 -12.09 15.27
CA ALA A 229 11.94 -12.18 16.44
C ALA A 229 11.31 -11.50 17.67
N ASN A 230 10.72 -10.33 17.49
CA ASN A 230 10.08 -9.56 18.55
C ASN A 230 8.78 -10.21 19.06
N THR A 231 8.01 -10.84 18.17
CA THR A 231 6.77 -11.56 18.53
C THR A 231 7.04 -12.91 19.20
N SER A 232 8.18 -13.55 18.92
CA SER A 232 8.58 -14.86 19.48
C SER A 232 9.26 -14.79 20.86
N SER A 233 9.39 -13.59 21.45
CA SER A 233 10.05 -13.34 22.73
C SER A 233 9.36 -14.08 23.89
N PRO A 234 10.10 -14.61 24.90
CA PRO A 234 9.54 -15.41 26.00
C PRO A 234 8.41 -14.75 26.80
N ALA A 235 8.28 -13.42 26.74
CA ALA A 235 7.23 -12.65 27.40
C ALA A 235 5.84 -12.77 26.74
N ASN A 236 5.76 -13.21 25.48
CA ASN A 236 4.52 -13.33 24.68
C ASN A 236 4.15 -14.78 24.32
N ARG A 237 4.79 -15.77 24.95
CA ARG A 237 4.49 -17.19 24.69
C ARG A 237 3.18 -17.61 25.39
N ASP A 238 2.06 -17.40 24.71
CA ASP A 238 0.88 -18.21 24.97
C ASP A 238 1.14 -19.65 24.52
N SER A 239 0.64 -20.58 25.33
CA SER A 239 1.03 -21.99 25.42
C SER A 239 0.46 -22.89 24.31
N ASN A 240 0.65 -22.53 23.03
CA ASN A 240 0.43 -23.43 21.90
C ASN A 240 1.78 -23.86 21.29
N GLY A 241 2.01 -25.17 21.23
CA GLY A 241 3.27 -25.76 20.85
C GLY A 241 3.70 -25.48 19.40
N GLY A 242 4.98 -25.11 19.24
CA GLY A 242 5.90 -25.52 18.16
C GLY A 242 5.39 -25.54 16.71
N SER A 243 4.71 -24.50 16.24
CA SER A 243 4.48 -24.31 14.79
C SER A 243 5.30 -23.14 14.28
N VAL A 244 6.07 -23.34 13.22
CA VAL A 244 6.83 -22.28 12.52
C VAL A 244 5.84 -21.28 11.95
N SER A 245 5.99 -20.00 12.29
CA SER A 245 5.20 -18.93 11.67
C SER A 245 5.43 -18.93 10.16
N ALA A 246 4.35 -18.94 9.36
CA ALA A 246 4.46 -18.85 7.90
C ALA A 246 5.24 -17.61 7.45
N LEU A 247 5.17 -16.50 8.20
CA LEU A 247 5.96 -15.30 7.93
C LEU A 247 7.47 -15.53 8.11
N ALA A 248 7.87 -16.27 9.15
CA ALA A 248 9.28 -16.62 9.38
C ALA A 248 9.83 -17.43 8.21
N LEU A 249 9.07 -18.44 7.78
CA LEU A 249 9.43 -19.28 6.65
C LEU A 249 9.44 -18.51 5.32
N ALA A 250 8.45 -17.65 5.10
CA ALA A 250 8.38 -16.78 3.93
C ALA A 250 9.61 -15.87 3.84
N ALA A 251 10.07 -15.31 4.97
CA ALA A 251 11.25 -14.44 5.00
C ALA A 251 12.52 -15.19 4.60
N VAL A 252 12.72 -16.42 5.13
CA VAL A 252 13.85 -17.28 4.75
C VAL A 252 13.81 -17.63 3.26
N VAL A 253 12.64 -18.05 2.76
CA VAL A 253 12.46 -18.40 1.34
C VAL A 253 12.70 -17.18 0.45
N PHE A 254 12.15 -16.02 0.81
CA PHE A 254 12.30 -14.81 0.00
C PHE A 254 13.76 -14.33 -0.04
N ARG A 255 14.46 -14.37 1.10
CA ARG A 255 15.91 -14.10 1.19
C ARG A 255 16.71 -14.97 0.21
N ASP A 256 16.39 -16.26 0.15
CA ASP A 256 17.09 -17.21 -0.72
C ASP A 256 16.79 -16.93 -2.20
N ILE A 257 15.53 -16.65 -2.53
CA ILE A 257 15.11 -16.25 -3.88
C ILE A 257 15.88 -15.00 -4.34
N ILE A 258 15.94 -13.96 -3.51
CA ILE A 258 16.66 -12.70 -3.83
C ILE A 258 18.14 -12.99 -4.09
N LYS A 259 18.78 -13.86 -3.30
CA LYS A 259 20.22 -14.16 -3.41
C LYS A 259 20.59 -15.12 -4.54
N ARG A 260 19.68 -16.02 -4.93
CA ARG A 260 20.00 -17.14 -5.84
C ARG A 260 19.39 -16.99 -7.23
N THR A 261 18.50 -16.04 -7.44
CA THR A 261 17.82 -15.85 -8.73
C THR A 261 18.05 -14.42 -9.24
N PRO A 262 18.06 -14.19 -10.56
CA PRO A 262 18.21 -12.85 -11.12
C PRO A 262 16.91 -12.03 -11.06
N LEU A 263 15.85 -12.53 -10.40
CA LEU A 263 14.51 -11.92 -10.40
C LEU A 263 14.48 -10.52 -9.76
N PHE A 264 15.43 -10.26 -8.86
CA PHE A 264 15.55 -9.00 -8.11
C PHE A 264 16.89 -8.27 -8.38
N ASP A 265 17.64 -8.72 -9.39
CA ASP A 265 18.88 -8.09 -9.87
C ASP A 265 18.58 -6.90 -10.81
N ASP A 266 17.76 -5.97 -10.33
CA ASP A 266 17.32 -4.80 -11.08
C ASP A 266 17.91 -3.50 -10.49
N VAL A 267 18.47 -2.67 -11.37
CA VAL A 267 19.07 -1.36 -11.05
C VAL A 267 18.16 -0.19 -11.47
N GLY A 268 16.92 -0.48 -11.85
CA GLY A 268 15.98 0.49 -12.36
C GLY A 268 16.10 0.71 -13.86
N VAL A 269 15.04 1.23 -14.45
CA VAL A 269 14.98 1.58 -15.88
C VAL A 269 15.85 2.81 -16.10
N ASP A 270 16.87 2.67 -16.94
CA ASP A 270 17.90 3.69 -17.15
C ASP A 270 18.55 4.16 -15.84
N GLY A 271 18.62 3.29 -14.82
CA GLY A 271 19.15 3.63 -13.50
C GLY A 271 18.19 4.41 -12.58
N HIS A 272 16.90 4.46 -12.93
CA HIS A 272 15.90 5.18 -12.14
C HIS A 272 14.72 4.29 -11.70
N PHE A 273 14.12 4.67 -10.58
CA PHE A 273 12.98 4.03 -9.94
C PHE A 273 11.75 4.95 -9.94
N PRO A 274 10.56 4.47 -10.32
CA PRO A 274 9.34 5.27 -10.33
C PRO A 274 8.84 5.58 -8.90
N LEU A 275 8.16 6.73 -8.75
CA LEU A 275 7.33 7.01 -7.58
C LEU A 275 6.13 6.05 -7.56
N ASN A 276 5.88 5.46 -6.40
CA ASN A 276 4.77 4.58 -6.11
C ASN A 276 4.04 5.07 -4.85
N HIS A 277 2.71 4.93 -4.83
CA HIS A 277 1.90 5.20 -3.65
C HIS A 277 2.03 4.12 -2.57
N MET A 278 2.44 2.90 -2.95
CA MET A 278 2.58 1.68 -2.13
C MET A 278 1.30 1.12 -1.50
N ASP A 279 0.25 1.93 -1.33
CA ASP A 279 -1.06 1.49 -0.83
C ASP A 279 -2.23 2.09 -1.66
N LEU A 280 -2.10 2.10 -2.99
CA LEU A 280 -3.17 2.60 -3.86
C LEU A 280 -4.26 1.53 -4.06
N GLY A 281 -4.98 1.19 -2.99
CA GLY A 281 -6.16 0.33 -2.98
C GLY A 281 -7.47 1.10 -3.09
N ALA A 282 -8.60 0.39 -3.30
CA ALA A 282 -9.93 1.00 -3.40
C ALA A 282 -10.36 1.79 -2.15
N LYS A 283 -9.77 1.52 -0.98
CA LYS A 283 -9.98 2.30 0.25
C LYS A 283 -9.38 3.72 0.20
N ASN A 284 -8.36 3.92 -0.64
CA ASN A 284 -7.58 5.16 -0.72
C ASN A 284 -7.90 5.98 -1.98
N ILE A 285 -9.01 5.64 -2.66
CA ILE A 285 -9.53 6.34 -3.83
C ILE A 285 -10.92 6.85 -3.48
N LEU A 286 -11.11 8.17 -3.50
CA LEU A 286 -12.43 8.80 -3.36
C LEU A 286 -13.05 9.03 -4.74
N VAL A 287 -14.35 8.75 -4.85
CA VAL A 287 -15.12 8.92 -6.08
C VAL A 287 -16.41 9.69 -5.87
N ASP A 288 -16.85 10.39 -6.92
CA ASP A 288 -18.20 10.97 -7.01
C ASP A 288 -19.25 9.92 -7.43
N ASP A 289 -20.50 10.36 -7.58
CA ASP A 289 -21.65 9.51 -7.96
C ASP A 289 -21.49 8.88 -9.36
N ASP A 290 -20.66 9.46 -10.22
CA ASP A 290 -20.36 9.00 -11.58
C ASP A 290 -19.06 8.16 -11.64
N PHE A 291 -18.51 7.78 -10.49
CA PHE A 291 -17.25 7.06 -10.33
C PHE A 291 -16.03 7.80 -10.90
N ASN A 292 -16.07 9.12 -11.01
CA ASN A 292 -14.87 9.92 -11.29
C ASN A 292 -14.02 10.03 -10.04
N PHE A 293 -12.70 9.88 -10.17
CA PHE A 293 -11.79 10.01 -9.05
C PHE A 293 -11.70 11.47 -8.62
N VAL A 294 -12.14 11.76 -7.39
CA VAL A 294 -12.10 13.11 -6.82
C VAL A 294 -10.90 13.34 -5.92
N ALA A 295 -10.31 12.28 -5.35
CA ALA A 295 -9.05 12.35 -4.61
C ALA A 295 -8.37 10.99 -4.49
N ILE A 296 -7.04 11.02 -4.47
CA ILE A 296 -6.17 9.95 -4.00
C ILE A 296 -5.63 10.36 -2.63
N ILE A 297 -5.90 9.56 -1.61
CA ILE A 297 -5.61 9.87 -0.21
C ILE A 297 -4.61 8.88 0.39
N ASP A 298 -4.12 9.20 1.60
CA ASP A 298 -3.26 8.32 2.40
C ASP A 298 -1.86 8.05 1.80
N TRP A 299 -1.07 9.12 1.67
CA TRP A 299 0.25 9.10 1.02
C TRP A 299 1.40 8.68 1.96
N GLU A 300 1.10 8.12 3.14
CA GLU A 300 2.10 7.89 4.20
C GLU A 300 3.19 6.86 3.82
N PHE A 301 2.92 5.99 2.84
CA PHE A 301 3.87 5.01 2.32
C PHE A 301 4.46 5.39 0.96
N ALA A 302 4.17 6.59 0.44
CA ALA A 302 4.61 6.98 -0.89
C ALA A 302 6.14 7.10 -0.97
N GLN A 303 6.71 6.38 -1.95
CA GLN A 303 8.15 6.25 -2.09
C GLN A 303 8.54 5.91 -3.52
N THR A 304 9.80 6.11 -3.84
CA THR A 304 10.40 5.55 -5.05
C THR A 304 10.68 4.08 -4.82
N ALA A 305 10.31 3.21 -5.76
CA ALA A 305 10.33 1.77 -5.55
C ALA A 305 10.70 0.98 -6.82
N PRO A 306 11.23 -0.25 -6.69
CA PRO A 306 11.41 -1.17 -7.81
C PRO A 306 10.09 -1.48 -8.54
N TRP A 307 10.15 -1.79 -9.83
CA TRP A 307 8.95 -2.14 -10.62
C TRP A 307 8.23 -3.36 -10.06
N GLN A 308 8.98 -4.31 -9.51
CA GLN A 308 8.52 -5.58 -8.95
C GLN A 308 7.55 -5.39 -7.77
N VAL A 309 7.41 -4.19 -7.17
CA VAL A 309 6.39 -3.95 -6.13
C VAL A 309 4.97 -3.86 -6.69
N ASN A 310 4.81 -3.69 -8.01
CA ASN A 310 3.51 -3.49 -8.63
C ASN A 310 2.80 -4.83 -8.84
N CYS A 311 1.70 -5.04 -8.11
CA CYS A 311 0.84 -6.21 -8.19
C CYS A 311 -0.62 -5.84 -8.51
N TYR A 312 -1.46 -6.85 -8.76
CA TYR A 312 -2.89 -6.62 -8.94
C TYR A 312 -3.55 -6.14 -7.62
N PRO A 313 -4.46 -5.16 -7.66
CA PRO A 313 -5.23 -4.73 -6.50
C PRO A 313 -5.99 -5.89 -5.83
N LYS A 314 -6.13 -5.83 -4.50
CA LYS A 314 -6.91 -6.82 -3.72
C LYS A 314 -8.37 -6.95 -4.14
N SER A 315 -8.93 -5.99 -4.88
CA SER A 315 -10.29 -6.06 -5.44
C SER A 315 -10.43 -7.10 -6.56
N PHE A 316 -9.32 -7.53 -7.15
CA PHE A 316 -9.21 -8.61 -8.16
C PHE A 316 -7.79 -9.19 -8.05
N PRO A 317 -7.49 -9.88 -6.94
CA PRO A 317 -6.13 -10.28 -6.60
C PRO A 317 -5.58 -11.26 -7.64
N GLN A 318 -4.28 -11.51 -7.59
CA GLN A 318 -3.66 -12.48 -8.48
C GLN A 318 -4.29 -13.88 -8.34
N LEU A 319 -4.45 -14.60 -9.45
CA LEU A 319 -4.82 -16.02 -9.42
C LEU A 319 -3.81 -16.82 -8.61
N GLY A 320 -4.30 -17.53 -7.60
CA GLY A 320 -3.58 -18.65 -7.01
C GLY A 320 -3.55 -19.85 -7.97
N PHE A 321 -2.71 -20.84 -7.65
CA PHE A 321 -2.68 -22.10 -8.41
C PHE A 321 -4.02 -22.86 -8.37
N SER A 322 -4.76 -22.73 -7.26
CA SER A 322 -6.14 -23.25 -7.12
C SER A 322 -7.10 -22.64 -8.13
N ASP A 323 -6.94 -21.35 -8.44
CA ASP A 323 -7.88 -20.62 -9.27
C ASP A 323 -7.73 -20.99 -10.76
N GLU A 324 -6.51 -21.35 -11.19
CA GLU A 324 -6.30 -21.93 -12.52
C GLU A 324 -7.02 -23.27 -12.69
N ALA A 325 -7.05 -24.10 -11.64
CA ALA A 325 -7.81 -25.35 -11.67
C ALA A 325 -9.32 -25.08 -11.72
N ILE A 326 -9.80 -24.09 -10.96
CA ILE A 326 -11.20 -23.64 -11.00
C ILE A 326 -11.58 -23.19 -12.41
N LEU A 327 -10.76 -22.38 -13.07
CA LEU A 327 -11.01 -21.89 -14.43
C LEU A 327 -10.98 -22.99 -15.51
N ARG A 328 -10.42 -24.17 -15.21
CA ARG A 328 -10.44 -25.34 -16.11
C ARG A 328 -11.68 -26.22 -15.95
N ASP A 329 -12.45 -26.04 -14.88
CA ASP A 329 -13.68 -26.78 -14.60
C ASP A 329 -14.91 -25.85 -14.59
N PRO A 330 -15.64 -25.73 -15.72
CA PRO A 330 -16.87 -24.94 -15.80
C PRO A 330 -17.99 -25.39 -14.85
N THR A 331 -17.90 -26.59 -14.28
CA THR A 331 -18.88 -27.10 -13.31
C THR A 331 -18.53 -26.75 -11.87
N HIS A 332 -17.33 -26.21 -11.63
CA HIS A 332 -16.90 -25.80 -10.31
C HIS A 332 -17.78 -24.67 -9.77
N PRO A 333 -18.26 -24.72 -8.51
CA PRO A 333 -19.14 -23.70 -7.94
C PRO A 333 -18.57 -22.28 -8.00
N ALA A 334 -17.24 -22.14 -7.89
CA ALA A 334 -16.53 -20.86 -7.97
C ALA A 334 -16.15 -20.41 -9.39
N TYR A 335 -16.44 -21.21 -10.44
CA TYR A 335 -16.01 -20.92 -11.81
C TYR A 335 -16.40 -19.51 -12.27
N ASN A 336 -17.66 -19.12 -12.07
CA ASN A 336 -18.15 -17.82 -12.49
C ASN A 336 -17.50 -16.65 -11.73
N ALA A 337 -17.14 -16.85 -10.46
CA ALA A 337 -16.44 -15.82 -9.68
C ALA A 337 -15.00 -15.65 -10.18
N ALA A 338 -14.25 -16.76 -10.29
CA ALA A 338 -12.90 -16.77 -10.84
C ALA A 338 -12.84 -16.18 -12.26
N LEU A 339 -13.86 -16.45 -13.09
CA LEU A 339 -13.97 -15.88 -14.44
C LEU A 339 -14.14 -14.35 -14.43
N ARG A 340 -14.92 -13.80 -13.49
CA ARG A 340 -15.10 -12.34 -13.36
C ARG A 340 -13.82 -11.65 -12.91
N GLU A 341 -13.12 -12.23 -11.94
CA GLU A 341 -11.83 -11.71 -11.50
C GLU A 341 -10.78 -11.77 -12.62
N GLU A 342 -10.79 -12.84 -13.43
CA GLU A 342 -9.89 -12.98 -14.57
C GLU A 342 -10.18 -11.94 -15.66
N ALA A 343 -11.45 -11.66 -15.92
CA ALA A 343 -11.85 -10.57 -16.80
C ALA A 343 -11.37 -9.22 -16.27
N ALA A 344 -11.49 -8.96 -14.96
CA ALA A 344 -11.02 -7.72 -14.33
C ALA A 344 -9.49 -7.56 -14.43
N ARG A 345 -8.71 -8.61 -14.14
CA ARG A 345 -7.24 -8.59 -14.30
C ARG A 345 -6.81 -8.32 -15.74
N ARG A 346 -7.44 -8.99 -16.72
CA ARG A 346 -7.17 -8.75 -18.14
C ARG A 346 -7.52 -7.32 -18.56
N MET A 347 -8.62 -6.79 -18.06
CA MET A 347 -9.02 -5.40 -18.29
C MET A 347 -8.00 -4.43 -17.71
N TYR A 348 -7.56 -4.66 -16.48
CA TYR A 348 -6.54 -3.86 -15.80
C TYR A 348 -5.21 -3.85 -16.56
N ASN A 349 -4.72 -5.03 -16.96
CA ASN A 349 -3.54 -5.17 -17.80
C ASN A 349 -3.68 -4.42 -19.15
N LYS A 350 -4.84 -4.57 -19.82
CA LYS A 350 -5.14 -3.84 -21.06
C LYS A 350 -5.12 -2.32 -20.86
N LYS A 351 -5.76 -1.82 -19.79
CA LYS A 351 -5.83 -0.38 -19.50
C LYS A 351 -4.49 0.22 -19.06
N PHE A 352 -3.58 -0.58 -18.52
CA PHE A 352 -2.19 -0.16 -18.38
C PHE A 352 -1.52 0.05 -19.73
N ARG A 353 -1.64 -0.91 -20.67
CA ARG A 353 -1.10 -0.72 -22.03
C ARG A 353 -1.69 0.51 -22.72
N ASP A 354 -2.98 0.79 -22.50
CA ASP A 354 -3.64 1.99 -23.03
C ASP A 354 -3.05 3.28 -22.43
N ALA A 355 -2.79 3.30 -21.11
CA ALA A 355 -2.18 4.45 -20.42
C ALA A 355 -0.71 4.65 -20.81
N GLU A 356 0.06 3.57 -20.94
CA GLU A 356 1.46 3.58 -21.37
C GLU A 356 1.61 4.18 -22.77
N ARG A 357 0.80 3.73 -23.75
CA ARG A 357 0.79 4.30 -25.10
C ARG A 357 0.43 5.79 -25.09
N GLN A 358 -0.53 6.21 -24.27
CA GLN A 358 -0.88 7.63 -24.15
C GLN A 358 0.25 8.48 -23.56
N LEU A 359 1.11 7.91 -22.72
CA LEU A 359 2.29 8.58 -22.19
C LEU A 359 3.42 8.61 -23.23
N GLU A 360 3.62 7.54 -23.98
CA GLU A 360 4.55 7.49 -25.12
C GLU A 360 4.22 8.54 -26.18
N ASP A 361 2.94 8.65 -26.56
CA ASP A 361 2.44 9.66 -27.52
C ASP A 361 2.70 11.11 -27.04
N LYS A 362 2.90 11.30 -25.73
CA LYS A 362 3.21 12.60 -25.09
C LYS A 362 4.69 12.76 -24.74
N GLU A 363 5.57 11.88 -25.25
CA GLU A 363 7.01 11.87 -24.95
C GLU A 363 7.32 11.71 -23.44
N ARG A 364 6.41 11.09 -22.68
CA ARG A 364 6.53 10.80 -21.25
C ARG A 364 6.59 9.29 -20.98
N GLY A 365 7.15 8.54 -21.92
CA GLY A 365 7.24 7.08 -21.86
C GLY A 365 7.92 6.57 -20.58
N LEU A 366 7.44 5.44 -20.09
CA LEU A 366 7.89 4.88 -18.81
C LEU A 366 9.20 4.08 -18.93
N GLY A 367 9.53 3.56 -20.11
CA GLY A 367 10.73 2.74 -20.35
C GLY A 367 10.66 1.31 -19.78
N ALA A 368 9.62 1.01 -19.00
CA ALA A 368 9.16 -0.34 -18.67
C ALA A 368 7.62 -0.37 -18.73
N SER A 369 7.04 -1.57 -18.65
CA SER A 369 5.60 -1.77 -18.68
C SER A 369 5.07 -2.36 -17.38
N PHE A 370 4.05 -1.72 -16.80
CA PHE A 370 3.21 -2.30 -15.75
C PHE A 370 2.56 -3.61 -16.24
N ALA A 371 2.07 -3.63 -17.48
CA ALA A 371 1.39 -4.79 -18.03
C ALA A 371 2.30 -6.03 -18.15
N GLU A 372 3.60 -5.83 -18.34
CA GLU A 372 4.59 -6.93 -18.30
C GLU A 372 5.00 -7.27 -16.86
N THR A 373 5.13 -6.25 -16.02
CA THR A 373 5.59 -6.37 -14.63
C THR A 373 4.59 -7.13 -13.75
N LEU A 374 3.28 -6.84 -13.86
CA LEU A 374 2.21 -7.43 -13.04
C LEU A 374 2.17 -8.96 -13.10
N ASP A 375 2.50 -9.54 -14.25
CA ASP A 375 2.49 -10.99 -14.47
C ASP A 375 3.89 -11.62 -14.32
N SER A 376 4.93 -10.81 -14.03
CA SER A 376 6.32 -11.27 -13.88
C SER A 376 6.52 -12.09 -12.60
N PRO A 377 7.33 -13.16 -12.60
CA PRO A 377 7.56 -13.97 -11.39
C PRO A 377 7.97 -13.15 -10.16
N ALA A 378 8.79 -12.11 -10.33
CA ALA A 378 9.26 -11.25 -9.24
C ALA A 378 8.10 -10.50 -8.55
N SER A 379 7.20 -9.88 -9.33
CA SER A 379 6.02 -9.20 -8.78
C SER A 379 5.08 -10.17 -8.07
N ARG A 380 4.89 -11.37 -8.65
CA ARG A 380 4.04 -12.42 -8.07
C ARG A 380 4.59 -12.92 -6.74
N ILE A 381 5.91 -13.15 -6.65
CA ILE A 381 6.60 -13.55 -5.42
C ILE A 381 6.44 -12.46 -4.35
N TYR A 382 6.62 -11.19 -4.73
CA TYR A 382 6.42 -10.08 -3.80
C TYR A 382 4.96 -9.99 -3.32
N ALA A 383 3.99 -10.14 -4.21
CA ALA A 383 2.57 -10.15 -3.86
C ALA A 383 2.25 -11.25 -2.84
N CYS A 384 2.71 -12.49 -3.06
CA CYS A 384 2.57 -13.59 -2.10
C CYS A 384 3.19 -13.23 -0.74
N PHE A 385 4.43 -12.71 -0.73
CA PHE A 385 5.09 -12.32 0.51
C PHE A 385 4.32 -11.23 1.27
N ASN A 386 3.85 -10.21 0.55
CA ASN A 386 3.10 -9.11 1.12
C ASN A 386 1.75 -9.58 1.71
N ASP A 387 1.07 -10.53 1.05
CA ASP A 387 -0.17 -11.11 1.56
C ASP A 387 0.08 -11.98 2.79
N ILE A 388 1.17 -12.75 2.86
CA ILE A 388 1.54 -13.50 4.08
C ILE A 388 1.73 -12.54 5.28
N ALA A 389 2.38 -11.40 5.05
CA ALA A 389 2.70 -10.43 6.09
C ALA A 389 1.47 -9.65 6.61
N HIS A 390 0.45 -9.41 5.77
CA HIS A 390 -0.66 -8.50 6.11
C HIS A 390 -2.06 -9.14 6.07
N SER A 391 -2.20 -10.39 5.62
CA SER A 391 -3.49 -11.09 5.64
C SER A 391 -3.83 -11.64 7.03
N ALA A 392 -5.13 -11.71 7.29
CA ALA A 392 -5.70 -12.39 8.45
C ALA A 392 -5.96 -13.89 8.16
N ASP A 393 -5.43 -14.41 7.06
CA ASP A 393 -5.66 -15.79 6.61
C ASP A 393 -5.00 -16.81 7.55
N GLY A 394 -5.47 -18.05 7.50
CA GLY A 394 -4.92 -19.14 8.31
C GLY A 394 -3.48 -19.46 7.95
N GLU A 395 -2.73 -20.05 8.87
CA GLU A 395 -1.33 -20.46 8.63
C GLU A 395 -1.20 -21.43 7.43
N ASP A 396 -2.18 -22.32 7.22
CA ASP A 396 -2.19 -23.23 6.08
C ASP A 396 -2.29 -22.49 4.74
N ASP A 397 -3.17 -21.49 4.63
CA ASP A 397 -3.32 -20.65 3.43
C ASP A 397 -2.03 -19.85 3.16
N LYS A 398 -1.39 -19.35 4.23
CA LYS A 398 -0.10 -18.64 4.13
C LYS A 398 1.03 -19.57 3.68
N LEU A 399 1.04 -20.83 4.11
CA LEU A 399 2.02 -21.82 3.65
C LEU A 399 1.86 -22.14 2.16
N ASP A 400 0.64 -22.13 1.62
CA ASP A 400 0.43 -22.26 0.18
C ASP A 400 1.02 -21.09 -0.61
N LEU A 401 0.96 -19.87 -0.08
CA LEU A 401 1.64 -18.71 -0.66
C LEU A 401 3.18 -18.86 -0.62
N VAL A 402 3.75 -19.43 0.45
CA VAL A 402 5.20 -19.72 0.50
C VAL A 402 5.60 -20.72 -0.59
N ARG A 403 4.81 -21.80 -0.77
CA ARG A 403 5.03 -22.78 -1.85
C ARG A 403 4.92 -22.12 -3.22
N ALA A 404 3.96 -21.22 -3.40
CA ALA A 404 3.80 -20.46 -4.62
C ALA A 404 5.03 -19.62 -4.95
N MET A 405 5.62 -18.94 -3.96
CA MET A 405 6.87 -18.18 -4.14
C MET A 405 8.01 -19.08 -4.66
N ALA A 406 8.20 -20.26 -4.06
CA ALA A 406 9.25 -21.19 -4.48
C ALA A 406 9.02 -21.72 -5.91
N ARG A 407 7.77 -22.07 -6.26
CA ARG A 407 7.40 -22.50 -7.62
C ARG A 407 7.71 -21.42 -8.65
N LEU A 408 7.33 -20.18 -8.37
CA LEU A 408 7.57 -19.04 -9.25
C LEU A 408 9.05 -18.75 -9.43
N ALA A 409 9.85 -18.86 -8.37
CA ALA A 409 11.26 -18.52 -8.40
C ALA A 409 12.11 -19.56 -9.16
N PHE A 410 11.80 -20.85 -8.98
CA PHE A 410 12.64 -21.94 -9.46
C PHE A 410 12.01 -22.75 -10.61
N GLY A 411 10.80 -22.38 -11.05
CA GLY A 411 10.09 -23.06 -12.14
C GLY A 411 9.66 -24.49 -11.79
N LEU A 412 9.44 -24.77 -10.50
CA LEU A 412 9.08 -26.10 -10.00
C LEU A 412 7.63 -26.43 -10.35
N ASP A 413 7.38 -27.68 -10.73
CA ASP A 413 6.01 -28.19 -10.81
C ASP A 413 5.44 -28.54 -9.43
N GLU A 414 4.14 -28.86 -9.38
CA GLU A 414 3.43 -29.19 -8.14
C GLU A 414 4.06 -30.40 -7.42
N ILE A 415 4.45 -31.43 -8.17
CA ILE A 415 5.01 -32.68 -7.67
C ILE A 415 6.45 -32.47 -7.17
N GLU A 416 7.25 -31.68 -7.89
CA GLU A 416 8.61 -31.29 -7.50
C GLU A 416 8.59 -30.45 -6.22
N THR A 417 7.63 -29.54 -6.09
CA THR A 417 7.43 -28.75 -4.88
C THR A 417 7.09 -29.63 -3.69
N GLU A 418 6.14 -30.57 -3.85
CA GLU A 418 5.77 -31.51 -2.79
C GLU A 418 6.94 -32.45 -2.41
N ARG A 419 7.80 -32.82 -3.37
CA ARG A 419 8.99 -33.65 -3.13
C ARG A 419 10.13 -32.92 -2.43
N LEU A 420 10.32 -31.63 -2.73
CA LEU A 420 11.30 -30.76 -2.06
C LEU A 420 10.79 -30.26 -0.70
N TRP A 421 9.49 -30.38 -0.47
CA TRP A 421 8.79 -30.01 0.76
C TRP A 421 8.27 -31.24 1.56
N PRO A 422 9.08 -32.26 1.87
CA PRO A 422 8.63 -33.26 2.82
C PRO A 422 8.66 -32.60 4.20
N LEU A 423 7.47 -32.29 4.73
CA LEU A 423 7.26 -31.80 6.09
C LEU A 423 7.99 -32.70 7.10
N ASP A 424 9.17 -32.29 7.51
CA ASP A 424 9.51 -32.31 8.92
C ASP A 424 9.73 -30.85 9.33
N LEU A 425 8.64 -30.21 9.78
CA LEU A 425 8.69 -28.85 10.33
C LEU A 425 9.73 -28.73 11.46
N SER A 426 10.09 -29.85 12.11
CA SER A 426 11.16 -29.90 13.11
C SER A 426 12.57 -29.67 12.53
N TYR A 427 12.78 -29.91 11.22
CA TYR A 427 14.04 -29.58 10.55
C TYR A 427 14.17 -28.08 10.31
N LEU A 428 13.07 -27.42 9.91
CA LEU A 428 13.02 -25.96 9.80
C LEU A 428 13.14 -25.26 11.15
N ASP A 429 12.54 -25.82 12.22
CA ASP A 429 12.76 -25.38 13.60
C ASP A 429 14.26 -25.40 13.96
N SER A 430 15.00 -26.41 13.52
CA SER A 430 16.44 -26.51 13.76
C SER A 430 17.28 -25.51 12.97
N CYS A 431 16.83 -25.12 11.77
CA CYS A 431 17.51 -24.11 10.94
C CYS A 431 17.24 -22.69 11.44
N ILE A 432 16.00 -22.38 11.84
CA ILE A 432 15.61 -21.07 12.40
C ILE A 432 16.20 -20.88 13.79
N ALA A 433 16.32 -21.94 14.61
CA ALA A 433 16.99 -21.85 15.91
C ALA A 433 18.52 -21.75 15.83
N ALA A 434 19.12 -21.96 14.66
CA ALA A 434 20.57 -21.92 14.44
C ALA A 434 21.06 -20.66 13.71
N SER A 435 20.15 -19.83 13.18
CA SER A 435 20.39 -18.46 12.71
C SER A 435 20.17 -17.45 13.83
#